data_AF-A0A388LS95-F1
#
_entry.id   AF-A0A388LS95-F1
#
_cell.length_a   1.000
_cell.length_b   1.000
_cell.length_c   1.000
_cell.angle_alpha   90.00
_cell.angle_beta   90.00
_cell.angle_gamma   90.00
#
_symmetry.space_group_name_H-M   'P 1'
#
loop_
_entity.id
_entity.type
_entity.pdbx_description
1 polymer ?
#
loop_
_entity_poly.entity_id
_entity_poly.type
_entity_poly.pdbx_seq_one_letter_code
_entity_poly.pdbx_strand_id
1 'polypeptide(L)'
;MLQILSWYPRAVLYQGFANSHVCDNIVKLAKRHLVPSGLALRKGETSESTKNIRTSSGTFLSSSEDSSGALAWVERRIAEVVHLPVVHGEAFNVLRYELGQKYDAHYDTFNPAEYGPQKSQRIATVLLYLSDVEEGGETMFPYEDFNIQPKYNFQDCVGLLVKPRKGDALLFYSVWPNKTLDMSALHGGCPVTKGEKWVATKWIRDEARDFQLN
;
A
#
# COMPACT_ATOMS: atom_id res chain seq x y z
N MET A 1 13.99 -13.04 -5.35
CA MET A 1 13.24 -14.00 -6.21
C MET A 1 11.90 -13.37 -6.55
N LEU A 2 11.40 -13.51 -7.78
CA LEU A 2 10.06 -13.06 -8.17
C LEU A 2 9.07 -14.23 -8.05
N GLN A 3 7.89 -13.98 -7.49
CA GLN A 3 6.80 -14.93 -7.41
C GLN A 3 5.50 -14.28 -7.86
N ILE A 4 4.84 -14.84 -8.88
CA ILE A 4 3.47 -14.46 -9.25
C ILE A 4 2.55 -15.09 -8.21
N LEU A 5 1.77 -14.26 -7.52
CA LEU A 5 0.84 -14.71 -6.48
C LEU A 5 -0.57 -14.91 -7.04
N SER A 6 -1.01 -14.00 -7.92
CA SER A 6 -2.32 -14.08 -8.56
C SER A 6 -2.32 -13.33 -9.89
N TRP A 7 -3.25 -13.71 -10.76
CA TRP A 7 -3.60 -12.97 -11.96
C TRP A 7 -4.80 -12.04 -11.74
N TYR A 8 -5.60 -12.28 -10.70
CA TYR A 8 -6.83 -11.57 -10.36
C TYR A 8 -6.91 -11.34 -8.85
N PRO A 9 -6.34 -10.23 -8.32
CA PRO A 9 -5.70 -9.17 -9.07
C PRO A 9 -4.32 -9.61 -9.53
N ARG A 10 -3.76 -8.92 -10.52
CA ARG A 10 -2.36 -9.12 -10.88
C ARG A 10 -1.50 -8.73 -9.68
N ALA A 11 -0.94 -9.71 -8.99
CA ALA A 11 -0.17 -9.56 -7.77
C ALA A 11 1.14 -10.34 -7.86
N VAL A 12 2.26 -9.66 -7.59
CA VAL A 12 3.61 -10.20 -7.70
C VAL A 12 4.39 -9.85 -6.44
N LEU A 13 5.00 -10.87 -5.83
CA LEU A 13 5.90 -10.72 -4.68
C LEU A 13 7.35 -10.74 -5.14
N TYR A 14 8.09 -9.69 -4.77
CA TYR A 14 9.53 -9.58 -4.96
C TYR A 14 10.23 -9.83 -3.62
N GLN A 15 10.81 -11.01 -3.49
CA GLN A 15 11.52 -11.39 -2.27
C GLN A 15 12.90 -10.75 -2.21
N GLY A 16 13.24 -10.14 -1.07
CA GLY A 16 14.49 -9.41 -0.87
C GLY A 16 14.61 -8.18 -1.79
N PHE A 17 13.49 -7.48 -2.03
CA PHE A 17 13.44 -6.29 -2.87
C PHE A 17 14.32 -5.15 -2.34
N ALA A 18 14.34 -4.99 -1.02
CA ALA A 18 15.27 -4.12 -0.28
C ALA A 18 15.99 -4.92 0.80
N ASN A 19 17.22 -4.53 1.14
CA ASN A 19 17.93 -5.13 2.26
C ASN A 19 17.49 -4.51 3.60
N SER A 20 17.90 -5.15 4.70
CA SER A 20 17.52 -4.72 6.04
C SER A 20 17.94 -3.29 6.35
N HIS A 21 19.14 -2.87 5.91
CA HIS A 21 19.67 -1.53 6.13
C HIS A 21 18.79 -0.43 5.49
N VAL A 22 18.33 -0.65 4.26
CA VAL A 22 17.40 0.26 3.57
C VAL A 22 16.10 0.37 4.36
N CYS A 23 15.52 -0.77 4.79
CA CYS A 23 14.29 -0.77 5.59
C CYS A 23 14.46 -0.01 6.92
N ASP A 24 15.57 -0.23 7.62
CA ASP A 24 15.85 0.40 8.92
C ASP A 24 16.01 1.92 8.81
N ASN A 25 16.64 2.41 7.75
CA ASN A 25 16.75 3.86 7.51
C ASN A 25 15.38 4.50 7.29
N ILE A 26 14.50 3.86 6.51
CA ILE A 26 13.14 4.34 6.27
C ILE A 26 12.33 4.38 7.58
N VAL A 27 12.38 3.31 8.39
CA VAL A 27 11.70 3.26 9.70
C VAL A 27 12.24 4.34 10.64
N LYS A 28 13.57 4.53 10.70
CA LYS A 28 14.22 5.55 11.53
C LYS A 28 13.80 6.97 11.15
N LEU A 29 13.62 7.25 9.87
CA LEU A 29 13.11 8.53 9.38
C LEU A 29 11.64 8.70 9.76
N ALA A 30 10.79 7.71 9.44
CA ALA A 30 9.35 7.74 9.69
C ALA A 30 8.99 7.94 11.16
N LYS A 31 9.72 7.30 12.10
CA LYS A 31 9.48 7.42 13.56
C LYS A 31 9.43 8.85 14.08
N ARG A 32 10.07 9.81 13.41
CA ARG A 32 10.11 11.22 13.84
C ARG A 32 8.85 11.99 13.49
N HIS A 33 8.02 11.47 12.60
CA HIS A 33 6.90 12.18 11.98
C HIS A 33 5.57 11.41 12.06
N LEU A 34 5.51 10.32 12.83
CA LEU A 34 4.31 9.50 12.95
C LEU A 34 3.17 10.26 13.62
N VAL A 35 2.01 10.23 12.97
CA VAL A 35 0.73 10.70 13.51
C VAL A 35 -0.34 9.63 13.28
N PRO A 36 -1.48 9.66 13.97
CA PRO A 36 -2.62 8.81 13.62
C PRO A 36 -2.96 8.93 12.14
N SER A 37 -3.19 7.78 11.50
CA SER A 37 -3.42 7.73 10.06
C SER A 37 -4.77 8.31 9.64
N GLY A 38 -4.80 9.03 8.52
CA GLY A 38 -6.02 9.52 7.87
C GLY A 38 -6.47 8.67 6.67
N LEU A 39 -7.69 8.94 6.20
CA LEU A 39 -8.30 8.37 4.99
C LEU A 39 -8.66 9.47 4.00
N ALA A 40 -8.78 9.11 2.72
CA ALA A 40 -9.50 9.94 1.76
C ALA A 40 -11.01 9.77 2.02
N LEU A 41 -11.65 10.82 2.49
CA LEU A 41 -13.07 10.80 2.88
C LEU A 41 -13.98 10.93 1.66
N ARG A 42 -15.04 10.12 1.62
CA ARG A 42 -16.13 10.30 0.66
C ARG A 42 -17.02 11.47 1.05
N LYS A 43 -17.87 11.93 0.13
CA LYS A 43 -18.84 13.00 0.41
C LYS A 43 -19.74 12.61 1.60
N GLY A 44 -19.66 13.39 2.67
CA GLY A 44 -20.45 13.19 3.90
C GLY A 44 -19.73 12.40 5.00
N GLU A 45 -18.58 11.80 4.72
CA GLU A 45 -17.74 11.16 5.74
C GLU A 45 -16.89 12.18 6.50
N THR A 46 -16.59 11.85 7.75
CA THR A 46 -15.72 12.62 8.65
C THR A 46 -14.66 11.70 9.26
N SER A 47 -13.57 12.28 9.76
CA SER A 47 -12.54 11.52 10.48
C SER A 47 -13.12 10.70 11.64
N GLU A 48 -14.14 11.22 12.33
CA GLU A 48 -14.79 10.53 13.45
C GLU A 48 -15.61 9.33 12.98
N SER A 49 -16.40 9.48 11.91
CA SER A 49 -17.20 8.37 11.36
C SER A 49 -16.35 7.23 10.81
N THR A 50 -15.10 7.50 10.44
CA THR A 50 -14.20 6.51 9.83
C THR A 50 -13.06 6.05 10.74
N LYS A 51 -13.05 6.43 12.03
CA LYS A 51 -11.89 6.25 12.94
C LYS A 51 -11.42 4.81 13.15
N ASN A 52 -12.30 3.82 12.92
CA ASN A 52 -12.00 2.40 13.15
C ASN A 52 -11.64 1.63 11.86
N ILE A 53 -11.66 2.28 10.70
CA ILE A 53 -11.39 1.65 9.40
C ILE A 53 -9.89 1.41 9.21
N ARG A 54 -9.06 2.42 9.51
CA ARG A 54 -7.60 2.33 9.51
C ARG A 54 -7.08 2.85 10.83
N THR A 55 -6.46 1.98 11.61
CA THR A 55 -6.08 2.27 12.99
C THR A 55 -4.56 2.41 13.20
N SER A 56 -3.79 2.46 12.11
CA SER A 56 -2.33 2.66 12.14
C SER A 56 -1.92 4.08 12.52
N SER A 57 -0.64 4.24 12.86
CA SER A 57 0.05 5.53 12.71
C SER A 57 0.80 5.59 11.38
N GLY A 58 1.01 6.78 10.84
CA GLY A 58 1.67 6.94 9.55
C GLY A 58 2.24 8.33 9.31
N THR A 59 3.02 8.44 8.23
CA THR A 59 3.59 9.69 7.76
C THR A 59 3.91 9.60 6.27
N PHE A 60 3.92 10.74 5.59
CA PHE A 60 4.34 10.82 4.19
C PHE A 60 5.79 11.28 4.10
N LEU A 61 6.59 10.58 3.31
CA LEU A 61 8.00 10.89 3.10
C LEU A 61 8.33 10.95 1.60
N SER A 62 8.95 12.05 1.20
CA SER A 62 9.60 12.22 -0.10
C SER A 62 11.05 11.76 -0.03
N SER A 63 11.60 11.31 -1.17
CA SER A 63 13.03 10.98 -1.27
C SER A 63 13.94 12.19 -1.04
N SER A 64 13.45 13.41 -1.26
CA SER A 64 14.16 14.65 -0.93
C SER A 64 14.35 14.89 0.56
N GLU A 65 13.54 14.26 1.42
CA GLU A 65 13.61 14.39 2.88
C GLU A 65 14.54 13.35 3.52
N ASP A 66 14.99 12.35 2.75
CA ASP A 66 15.81 11.24 3.20
C ASP A 66 17.28 11.43 2.83
N SER A 67 18.06 11.95 3.77
CA SER A 67 19.51 12.13 3.60
C SER A 67 20.30 10.82 3.46
N SER A 68 19.72 9.66 3.80
CA SER A 68 20.37 8.36 3.60
C SER A 68 20.29 7.87 2.15
N GLY A 69 19.39 8.43 1.34
CA GLY A 69 19.12 8.01 -0.03
C GLY A 69 18.38 6.68 -0.17
N ALA A 70 17.90 6.09 0.93
CA ALA A 70 17.16 4.82 0.94
C ALA A 70 15.85 4.92 0.13
N LEU A 71 15.06 5.97 0.34
CA LEU A 71 13.81 6.18 -0.41
C LEU A 71 14.07 6.36 -1.91
N ALA A 72 15.06 7.17 -2.29
CA ALA A 72 15.42 7.37 -3.70
C ALA A 72 15.90 6.06 -4.36
N TRP A 73 16.61 5.21 -3.62
CA TRP A 73 17.04 3.90 -4.09
C TRP A 73 15.84 2.97 -4.31
N VAL A 74 14.87 2.94 -3.39
CA VAL A 74 13.64 2.16 -3.53
C VAL A 74 12.80 2.66 -4.72
N GLU A 75 12.68 3.98 -4.92
CA GLU A 75 11.94 4.56 -6.07
C GLU A 75 12.46 4.07 -7.41
N ARG A 76 13.79 4.04 -7.60
CA ARG A 76 14.40 3.56 -8.84
C ARG A 76 14.08 2.09 -9.10
N ARG A 77 14.15 1.24 -8.08
CA ARG A 77 13.79 -0.18 -8.21
C ARG A 77 12.31 -0.38 -8.47
N ILE A 78 11.45 0.44 -7.85
CA ILE A 78 10.02 0.42 -8.13
C ILE A 78 9.79 0.77 -9.60
N ALA A 79 10.42 1.83 -10.11
CA ALA A 79 10.33 2.23 -11.51
C ALA A 79 10.75 1.11 -12.48
N GLU A 80 11.79 0.34 -12.14
CA GLU A 80 12.23 -0.82 -12.93
C GLU A 80 11.17 -1.92 -13.01
N VAL A 81 10.49 -2.26 -11.91
CA VAL A 81 9.52 -3.37 -11.87
C VAL A 81 8.11 -2.99 -12.31
N VAL A 82 7.75 -1.71 -12.21
CA VAL A 82 6.45 -1.21 -12.72
C VAL A 82 6.55 -0.69 -14.15
N HIS A 83 7.77 -0.56 -14.69
CA HIS A 83 8.08 -0.01 -16.01
C HIS A 83 7.53 1.40 -16.26
N LEU A 84 7.48 2.23 -15.21
CA LEU A 84 7.10 3.65 -15.30
C LEU A 84 8.16 4.51 -14.60
N PRO A 85 8.44 5.72 -15.12
CA PRO A 85 9.37 6.63 -14.47
C PRO A 85 8.95 6.99 -13.04
N VAL A 86 9.91 7.29 -12.16
CA VAL A 86 9.70 7.61 -10.73
C VAL A 86 8.66 8.72 -10.49
N VAL A 87 8.47 9.62 -11.46
CA VAL A 87 7.53 10.74 -11.40
C VAL A 87 6.07 10.31 -11.34
N HIS A 88 5.76 9.06 -11.71
CA HIS A 88 4.44 8.47 -11.55
C HIS A 88 4.14 8.06 -10.10
N GLY A 89 5.15 7.84 -9.28
CA GLY A 89 4.95 7.44 -7.88
C GLY A 89 4.64 8.64 -6.99
N GLU A 90 3.65 8.53 -6.11
CA GLU A 90 3.36 9.51 -5.04
C GLU A 90 4.48 9.52 -3.96
N ALA A 91 4.42 10.42 -2.97
CA ALA A 91 5.27 10.29 -1.78
C ALA A 91 5.00 8.93 -1.08
N PHE A 92 6.00 8.37 -0.38
CA PHE A 92 5.78 7.13 0.36
C PHE A 92 4.87 7.41 1.55
N ASN A 93 3.81 6.63 1.70
CA ASN A 93 3.04 6.57 2.93
C ASN A 93 3.62 5.45 3.80
N VAL A 94 4.40 5.82 4.82
CA VAL A 94 5.02 4.86 5.74
C VAL A 94 4.11 4.68 6.95
N LEU A 95 3.74 3.43 7.22
CA LEU A 95 2.71 3.05 8.18
C LEU A 95 3.29 2.10 9.23
N ARG A 96 2.82 2.26 10.46
CA ARG A 96 3.11 1.40 11.61
C ARG A 96 1.79 0.88 12.19
N TYR A 97 1.69 -0.43 12.33
CA TYR A 97 0.58 -1.13 12.98
C TYR A 97 1.09 -1.86 14.22
N GLU A 98 0.54 -1.49 15.36
CA GLU A 98 0.72 -2.13 16.66
C GLU A 98 -0.28 -3.28 16.83
N LEU A 99 -0.20 -3.99 17.96
CA LEU A 99 -1.10 -5.10 18.29
C LEU A 99 -2.58 -4.70 18.13
N GLY A 100 -3.32 -5.49 17.37
CA GLY A 100 -4.74 -5.30 17.05
C GLY A 100 -5.03 -4.24 15.98
N GLN A 101 -4.06 -3.43 15.56
CA GLN A 101 -4.28 -2.43 14.51
C GLN A 101 -4.39 -3.10 13.15
N LYS A 102 -5.24 -2.51 12.29
CA LYS A 102 -5.64 -3.07 10.99
C LYS A 102 -5.96 -1.98 9.98
N TYR A 103 -6.25 -2.41 8.75
CA TYR A 103 -6.93 -1.60 7.75
C TYR A 103 -7.98 -2.46 7.05
N ASP A 104 -9.25 -2.09 7.19
CA ASP A 104 -10.35 -2.73 6.49
C ASP A 104 -10.13 -2.74 4.96
N ALA A 105 -10.74 -3.71 4.31
CA ALA A 105 -10.64 -3.89 2.87
C ALA A 105 -11.09 -2.63 2.11
N HIS A 106 -10.29 -2.20 1.13
CA HIS A 106 -10.50 -0.99 0.35
C HIS A 106 -9.86 -1.10 -1.04
N TYR A 107 -10.16 -0.13 -1.89
CA TYR A 107 -9.49 0.06 -3.17
C TYR A 107 -8.53 1.26 -3.08
N ASP A 108 -7.37 1.13 -3.74
CA ASP A 108 -6.45 2.25 -3.89
C ASP A 108 -6.84 3.19 -5.04
N THR A 109 -7.55 2.68 -6.05
CA THR A 109 -8.13 3.49 -7.13
C THR A 109 -9.36 4.24 -6.62
N PHE A 110 -9.52 5.48 -7.05
CA PHE A 110 -10.65 6.32 -6.64
C PHE A 110 -11.83 6.13 -7.59
N ASN A 111 -12.87 5.39 -7.17
CA ASN A 111 -14.09 5.24 -7.94
C ASN A 111 -14.73 6.62 -8.24
N PRO A 112 -14.87 7.04 -9.51
CA PRO A 112 -15.43 8.34 -9.84
C PRO A 112 -16.85 8.58 -9.32
N ALA A 113 -17.63 7.51 -9.12
CA ALA A 113 -18.97 7.61 -8.54
C ALA A 113 -18.96 8.04 -7.06
N GLU A 114 -17.88 7.75 -6.34
CA GLU A 114 -17.74 8.03 -4.90
C GLU A 114 -16.89 9.27 -4.61
N TYR A 115 -15.83 9.46 -5.40
CA TYR A 115 -14.80 10.49 -5.19
C TYR A 115 -14.83 11.61 -6.25
N GLY A 116 -15.70 11.51 -7.26
CA GLY A 116 -15.70 12.41 -8.41
C GLY A 116 -14.55 12.11 -9.40
N PRO A 117 -14.56 12.78 -10.57
CA PRO A 117 -13.54 12.58 -11.59
C PRO A 117 -12.15 12.96 -11.04
N GLN A 118 -11.14 12.14 -11.37
CA GLN A 118 -9.76 12.39 -10.97
C GLN A 118 -8.94 12.78 -12.21
N LYS A 119 -8.02 13.75 -12.07
CA LYS A 119 -7.08 14.10 -13.14
C LYS A 119 -6.19 12.91 -13.51
N SER A 120 -5.74 12.16 -12.52
CA SER A 120 -4.94 10.95 -12.69
C SER A 120 -5.35 9.88 -11.68
N GLN A 121 -5.28 8.61 -12.07
CA GLN A 121 -5.65 7.45 -11.25
C GLN A 121 -4.46 6.66 -10.75
N ARG A 122 -4.61 6.10 -9.53
CA ARG A 122 -3.70 5.09 -9.01
C ARG A 122 -3.96 3.78 -9.74
N ILE A 123 -2.97 3.29 -10.47
CA ILE A 123 -3.07 2.09 -11.31
C ILE A 123 -2.37 0.88 -10.72
N ALA A 124 -1.40 1.11 -9.85
CA ALA A 124 -0.66 0.07 -9.16
C ALA A 124 -0.19 0.56 -7.80
N THR A 125 0.03 -0.40 -6.91
CA THR A 125 0.52 -0.17 -5.56
C THR A 125 1.69 -1.09 -5.29
N VAL A 126 2.75 -0.53 -4.73
CA VAL A 126 3.87 -1.29 -4.15
C VAL A 126 3.84 -1.15 -2.64
N LEU A 127 3.75 -2.26 -1.94
CA LEU A 127 3.92 -2.35 -0.49
C LEU A 127 5.30 -2.94 -0.19
N LEU A 128 6.22 -2.12 0.29
CA LEU A 128 7.50 -2.58 0.81
C LEU A 128 7.36 -2.89 2.30
N TYR A 129 7.48 -4.16 2.67
CA TYR A 129 7.45 -4.58 4.07
C TYR A 129 8.78 -4.22 4.75
N LEU A 130 8.71 -3.45 5.84
CA LEU A 130 9.88 -2.90 6.53
C LEU A 130 10.20 -3.64 7.84
N SER A 131 9.32 -4.53 8.28
CA SER A 131 9.52 -5.42 9.42
C SER A 131 9.05 -6.84 9.10
N ASP A 132 9.62 -7.80 9.82
CA ASP A 132 9.05 -9.14 9.94
C ASP A 132 7.92 -9.07 10.97
N VAL A 133 6.76 -9.65 10.64
CA VAL A 133 5.63 -9.75 11.56
C VAL A 133 5.51 -11.18 12.04
N GLU A 134 5.43 -11.36 13.35
CA GLU A 134 5.41 -12.69 13.96
C GLU A 134 4.11 -13.42 13.63
N GLU A 135 2.97 -12.81 13.95
CA GLU A 135 1.63 -13.32 13.67
C GLU A 135 0.66 -12.19 13.25
N GLY A 136 -0.20 -12.49 12.29
CA GLY A 136 -1.14 -11.52 11.72
C GLY A 136 -0.47 -10.51 10.78
N GLY A 137 -1.16 -9.40 10.54
CA GLY A 137 -0.62 -8.29 9.74
C GLY A 137 -0.52 -8.56 8.24
N GLU A 138 -1.09 -9.65 7.73
CA GLU A 138 -1.08 -9.99 6.31
C GLU A 138 -1.71 -8.89 5.46
N THR A 139 -1.20 -8.70 4.24
CA THR A 139 -1.98 -8.03 3.20
C THR A 139 -2.90 -9.07 2.59
N MET A 140 -4.21 -8.86 2.69
CA MET A 140 -5.21 -9.78 2.18
C MET A 140 -5.82 -9.30 0.86
N PHE A 141 -6.23 -10.23 0.00
CA PHE A 141 -7.08 -10.01 -1.17
C PHE A 141 -8.31 -10.92 -1.08
N PRO A 142 -9.41 -10.45 -0.48
CA PRO A 142 -10.60 -11.28 -0.25
C PRO A 142 -11.29 -11.77 -1.52
N TYR A 143 -11.15 -11.04 -2.64
CA TYR A 143 -11.77 -11.36 -3.93
C TYR A 143 -10.79 -11.92 -4.95
N GLU A 144 -9.67 -12.46 -4.46
CA GLU A 144 -8.68 -13.12 -5.31
C GLU A 144 -9.33 -14.25 -6.14
N ASP A 145 -8.90 -14.39 -7.40
CA ASP A 145 -9.47 -15.26 -8.43
C ASP A 145 -11.00 -15.11 -8.59
N PHE A 146 -11.50 -13.88 -8.40
CA PHE A 146 -12.92 -13.54 -8.45
C PHE A 146 -13.78 -14.33 -7.48
N ASN A 147 -13.21 -14.79 -6.37
CA ASN A 147 -13.94 -15.45 -5.29
C ASN A 147 -14.78 -14.44 -4.48
N ILE A 148 -15.72 -13.77 -5.15
CA ILE A 148 -16.54 -12.71 -4.57
C ILE A 148 -17.58 -13.38 -3.68
N GLN A 149 -17.41 -13.23 -2.37
CA GLN A 149 -18.38 -13.71 -1.41
C GLN A 149 -19.57 -12.75 -1.32
N PRO A 150 -20.82 -13.21 -1.50
CA PRO A 150 -22.01 -12.34 -1.53
C PRO A 150 -22.26 -11.51 -0.26
N LYS A 151 -21.66 -11.90 0.87
CA LYS A 151 -21.80 -11.24 2.17
C LYS A 151 -20.44 -11.01 2.85
N TYR A 152 -19.41 -10.69 2.06
CA TYR A 152 -18.11 -10.37 2.62
C TYR A 152 -18.19 -9.18 3.57
N ASN A 153 -17.65 -9.34 4.78
CA ASN A 153 -17.45 -8.25 5.73
C ASN A 153 -16.04 -7.71 5.54
N PHE A 154 -15.91 -6.41 5.26
CA PHE A 154 -14.63 -5.74 4.95
C PHE A 154 -13.57 -5.83 6.07
N GLN A 155 -13.94 -6.32 7.26
CA GLN A 155 -13.03 -6.54 8.38
C GLN A 155 -12.45 -7.96 8.42
N ASP A 156 -13.03 -8.91 7.68
CA ASP A 156 -12.63 -10.31 7.73
C ASP A 156 -11.32 -10.52 6.98
N CYS A 157 -10.35 -11.19 7.63
CA CYS A 157 -9.04 -11.53 7.07
C CYS A 157 -9.11 -12.86 6.30
N VAL A 158 -9.34 -12.81 4.97
CA VAL A 158 -9.59 -13.99 4.12
C VAL A 158 -9.00 -13.82 2.71
N GLY A 159 -9.08 -14.88 1.90
CA GLY A 159 -8.61 -14.90 0.52
C GLY A 159 -7.11 -15.15 0.43
N LEU A 160 -6.44 -14.55 -0.56
CA LEU A 160 -4.99 -14.59 -0.66
C LEU A 160 -4.37 -13.75 0.46
N LEU A 161 -3.53 -14.36 1.29
CA LEU A 161 -2.84 -13.72 2.41
C LEU A 161 -1.34 -13.63 2.15
N VAL A 162 -0.81 -12.40 2.14
CA VAL A 162 0.62 -12.14 1.94
C VAL A 162 1.25 -11.75 3.28
N LYS A 163 2.06 -12.66 3.85
CA LYS A 163 2.75 -12.44 5.12
C LYS A 163 3.85 -11.37 4.98
N PRO A 164 3.89 -10.34 5.86
CA PRO A 164 4.96 -9.35 5.85
C PRO A 164 6.29 -9.98 6.24
N ARG A 165 7.29 -9.84 5.37
CA ARG A 165 8.69 -10.22 5.63
C ARG A 165 9.58 -9.05 5.26
N LYS A 166 10.49 -8.69 6.15
CA LYS A 166 11.31 -7.48 5.98
C LYS A 166 12.09 -7.53 4.67
N GLY A 167 11.95 -6.47 3.88
CA GLY A 167 12.63 -6.32 2.60
C GLY A 167 11.86 -6.87 1.41
N ASP A 168 10.80 -7.67 1.60
CA ASP A 168 9.94 -8.10 0.50
C ASP A 168 9.05 -6.94 0.03
N ALA A 169 8.78 -6.90 -1.28
CA ALA A 169 7.83 -5.95 -1.86
C ALA A 169 6.70 -6.67 -2.59
N LEU A 170 5.46 -6.32 -2.26
CA LEU A 170 4.27 -6.75 -2.98
C LEU A 170 3.86 -5.67 -3.98
N LEU A 171 3.85 -6.01 -5.26
CA LEU A 171 3.28 -5.19 -6.33
C LEU A 171 1.92 -5.76 -6.72
N PHE A 172 0.88 -4.95 -6.71
CA PHE A 172 -0.41 -5.30 -7.29
C PHE A 172 -1.00 -4.17 -8.12
N TYR A 173 -1.81 -4.52 -9.12
CA TYR A 173 -2.48 -3.55 -9.98
C TYR A 173 -3.92 -3.33 -9.52
N SER A 174 -4.31 -2.07 -9.39
CA SER A 174 -5.65 -1.66 -8.95
C SER A 174 -6.65 -1.55 -10.10
N VAL A 175 -6.14 -1.56 -11.33
CA VAL A 175 -6.93 -1.45 -12.56
C VAL A 175 -6.52 -2.51 -13.59
N TRP A 176 -7.46 -2.79 -14.47
CA TRP A 176 -7.26 -3.51 -15.72
C TRP A 176 -6.37 -2.72 -16.70
N PRO A 177 -5.78 -3.36 -17.73
CA PRO A 177 -5.01 -2.65 -18.76
C PRO A 177 -5.80 -1.55 -19.50
N ASN A 178 -7.12 -1.66 -19.57
CA ASN A 178 -8.02 -0.63 -20.12
C ASN A 178 -8.34 0.50 -19.11
N LYS A 179 -7.65 0.53 -17.95
CA LYS A 179 -7.79 1.48 -16.84
C LYS A 179 -9.12 1.43 -16.07
N THR A 180 -9.98 0.43 -16.32
CA THR A 180 -11.18 0.26 -15.48
C THR A 180 -10.83 -0.40 -14.15
N LEU A 181 -11.58 -0.10 -13.09
CA LEU A 181 -11.40 -0.67 -11.75
C LEU A 181 -11.35 -2.20 -11.81
N ASP A 182 -10.35 -2.80 -11.18
CA ASP A 182 -10.29 -4.24 -10.96
C ASP A 182 -10.89 -4.56 -9.59
N MET A 183 -12.07 -5.19 -9.60
CA MET A 183 -12.78 -5.56 -8.36
C MET A 183 -12.03 -6.61 -7.54
N SER A 184 -11.19 -7.44 -8.19
CA SER A 184 -10.37 -8.42 -7.47
C SER A 184 -9.24 -7.75 -6.67
N ALA A 185 -8.89 -6.48 -6.99
CA ALA A 185 -7.87 -5.70 -6.29
C ALA A 185 -8.34 -5.11 -4.95
N LEU A 186 -9.55 -5.47 -4.47
CA LEU A 186 -9.97 -5.19 -3.11
C LEU A 186 -8.95 -5.82 -2.16
N HIS A 187 -8.38 -5.02 -1.26
CA HIS A 187 -7.34 -5.50 -0.37
C HIS A 187 -7.39 -4.80 0.99
N GLY A 188 -6.82 -5.45 2.01
CA GLY A 188 -6.79 -4.91 3.37
C GLY A 188 -5.55 -5.34 4.14
N GLY A 189 -5.37 -4.77 5.32
CA GLY A 189 -4.36 -5.18 6.29
C GLY A 189 -5.01 -5.92 7.44
N CYS A 190 -4.75 -7.22 7.56
CA CYS A 190 -5.23 -8.02 8.68
C CYS A 190 -4.70 -7.48 10.02
N PRO A 191 -5.43 -7.67 11.14
CA PRO A 191 -4.94 -7.27 12.45
C PRO A 191 -3.59 -7.91 12.77
N VAL A 192 -2.66 -7.13 13.33
CA VAL A 192 -1.44 -7.69 13.91
C VAL A 192 -1.82 -8.41 15.21
N THR A 193 -1.52 -9.70 15.33
CA THR A 193 -1.82 -10.47 16.56
C THR A 193 -0.57 -10.72 17.40
N LYS A 194 0.63 -10.58 16.80
CA LYS A 194 1.89 -10.62 17.54
C LYS A 194 3.01 -9.87 16.79
N GLY A 195 3.78 -9.07 17.53
CA GLY A 195 4.83 -8.21 16.98
C GLY A 195 4.32 -6.85 16.51
N GLU A 196 4.95 -6.30 15.47
CA GLU A 196 4.67 -4.97 14.93
C GLU A 196 4.92 -4.94 13.42
N LYS A 197 3.99 -4.34 12.67
CA LYS A 197 4.11 -4.20 11.21
C LYS A 197 4.54 -2.79 10.83
N TRP A 198 5.60 -2.72 10.03
CA TRP A 198 5.98 -1.53 9.28
C TRP A 198 5.87 -1.79 7.79
N VAL A 199 5.27 -0.86 7.05
CA VAL A 199 5.14 -0.95 5.60
C VAL A 199 5.27 0.44 4.97
N ALA A 200 5.99 0.53 3.85
CA ALA A 200 6.00 1.73 3.01
C ALA A 200 5.14 1.47 1.77
N THR A 201 4.06 2.23 1.64
CA THR A 201 3.17 2.19 0.48
C THR A 201 3.61 3.22 -0.55
N LYS A 202 3.76 2.78 -1.80
CA LYS A 202 3.99 3.62 -2.97
C LYS A 202 2.85 3.43 -3.97
N TRP A 203 2.01 4.45 -4.11
CA TRP A 203 0.98 4.47 -5.13
C TRP A 203 1.55 5.00 -6.45
N ILE A 204 1.25 4.32 -7.55
CA ILE A 204 1.70 4.65 -8.90
C ILE A 204 0.52 5.20 -9.70
N ARG A 205 0.68 6.39 -10.24
CA ARG A 205 -0.31 7.12 -11.04
C ARG A 205 -0.15 6.82 -12.54
N ASP A 206 -1.23 6.87 -13.31
CA ASP A 206 -1.17 6.71 -14.77
C ASP A 206 -0.60 7.93 -15.51
N GLU A 207 -0.70 9.12 -14.91
CA GLU A 207 -0.04 10.33 -15.41
C GLU A 207 1.17 10.65 -14.56
N ALA A 208 2.20 11.20 -15.19
CA ALA A 208 3.35 11.75 -14.49
C ALA A 208 2.90 12.91 -13.61
N ARG A 209 3.42 13.00 -12.39
CA ARG A 209 3.25 14.21 -11.59
C ARG A 209 4.05 15.33 -12.25
N ASP A 210 3.38 16.42 -12.58
CA ASP A 210 4.04 17.66 -12.97
C ASP A 210 4.91 18.10 -11.78
N PHE A 211 6.23 18.12 -11.94
CA PHE A 211 7.10 18.85 -11.01
C PHE A 211 6.84 20.34 -11.21
N GLN A 212 5.72 20.84 -10.69
CA GLN A 212 5.65 22.26 -10.42
C GLN A 212 6.60 22.51 -9.25
N LEU A 213 7.81 22.94 -9.60
CA LEU A 213 8.68 23.74 -8.75
C LEU A 213 7.86 24.95 -8.28
N ASN A 214 7.18 24.81 -7.15
CA ASN A 214 6.67 25.93 -6.37
C ASN A 214 7.35 25.87 -5.01
#